data_AF-A0A7S0ZZX7-F1
#
_entry.id   AF-A0A7S0ZZX7-F1
#
_cell.length_a   1.000
_cell.length_b   1.000
_cell.length_c   1.000
_cell.angle_alpha   90.00
_cell.angle_beta   90.00
_cell.angle_gamma   90.00
#
_symmetry.space_group_name_H-M   'P 1'
#
loop_
_entity.id
_entity.type
_entity.pdbx_description
1 polymer ?
#
loop_
_entity_poly.entity_id
_entity_poly.type
_entity_poly.pdbx_seq_one_letter_code
_entity_poly.pdbx_strand_id
1 'polypeptide(L)'
;CDVPRWEGYFDMSDLSITTHPYGNWAANPSYFERIGYRKDNNNNTSNTTLTSALFFNSCGDDELTAQTVCSGNGKCVAWNPDDISAVFFCQCDRGFAGVECNHKRPSQSIAWLWSLFLGYLGADEIYLGWYYAAAAKLFLTILGGAIALVFESPFGLLVIVCPWVIDVVRIGSGPVFCKVDGRVEDDLPRWAFAICTIVAFAMIGFAWVTISLYYRVTWRRHSEDRANCSNSTVGAYHIHRKINWDIAEENWGTTSLRRW
;
A
#
# COMPACT_ATOMS: atom_id res chain seq x y z
N CYS A 1 39.55 2.63 -28.50
CA CYS A 1 38.36 3.26 -29.12
C CYS A 1 38.31 4.69 -28.61
N ASP A 2 38.91 5.62 -29.34
CA ASP A 2 38.89 7.03 -28.98
C ASP A 2 37.50 7.59 -29.25
N VAL A 3 36.87 8.09 -28.18
CA VAL A 3 35.64 8.85 -28.30
C VAL A 3 36.04 10.22 -28.87
N PRO A 4 35.50 10.65 -30.02
CA PRO A 4 35.86 11.95 -30.58
C PRO A 4 35.47 13.03 -29.58
N ARG A 5 36.43 13.89 -29.24
CA ARG A 5 36.23 15.07 -28.40
C ARG A 5 35.77 16.21 -29.32
N TRP A 6 34.54 16.67 -29.10
CA TRP A 6 33.94 17.73 -29.90
C TRP A 6 34.43 19.07 -29.32
N GLU A 7 35.56 19.56 -29.81
CA GLU A 7 36.04 20.91 -29.51
C GLU A 7 35.39 21.88 -30.50
N GLY A 8 34.14 22.24 -30.22
CA GLY A 8 33.36 23.21 -31.00
C GLY A 8 32.65 24.18 -30.06
N TYR A 9 32.82 25.47 -30.32
CA TYR A 9 32.03 26.52 -29.69
C TYR A 9 30.61 26.43 -30.26
N PHE A 10 29.63 26.00 -29.45
CA PHE A 10 28.24 26.09 -29.84
C PHE A 10 27.85 27.57 -29.83
N ASP A 11 27.63 28.14 -31.01
CA ASP A 11 27.10 29.49 -31.14
C ASP A 11 25.65 29.50 -30.66
N MET A 12 25.45 29.89 -29.40
CA MET A 12 24.13 29.99 -28.77
C MET A 12 23.42 31.31 -29.10
N SER A 13 23.97 32.13 -30.02
CA SER A 13 23.41 33.44 -30.37
C SER A 13 22.00 33.39 -30.94
N ASP A 14 21.63 32.27 -31.59
CA ASP A 14 20.28 32.04 -32.13
C ASP A 14 19.35 31.26 -31.18
N LEU A 15 19.83 30.84 -30.00
CA LEU A 15 19.02 30.12 -29.03
C LEU A 15 18.18 31.10 -28.20
N SER A 16 17.04 31.51 -28.76
CA SER A 16 16.00 32.25 -28.03
C SER A 16 15.37 31.35 -26.95
N ILE A 17 16.03 31.23 -25.80
CA ILE A 17 15.44 30.62 -24.60
C ILE A 17 14.37 31.59 -24.09
N THR A 18 13.10 31.21 -24.20
CA THR A 18 11.99 31.96 -23.61
C THR A 18 12.19 32.01 -22.09
N THR A 19 12.72 33.11 -21.58
CA THR A 19 12.88 33.33 -20.15
C THR A 19 11.58 33.86 -19.58
N HIS A 20 11.14 33.29 -18.46
CA HIS A 20 9.99 33.79 -17.71
C HIS A 20 10.47 34.98 -16.86
N PRO A 21 9.67 36.06 -16.71
CA PRO A 21 10.07 37.22 -15.89
C PRO A 21 10.22 36.87 -14.40
N TYR A 22 9.64 35.74 -13.96
CA TYR A 22 9.77 35.19 -12.62
C TYR A 22 9.97 33.66 -12.71
N GLY A 23 10.71 33.09 -11.76
CA GLY A 23 10.87 31.64 -11.68
C GLY A 23 9.54 30.94 -11.40
N ASN A 24 9.36 29.70 -11.89
CA ASN A 24 8.14 28.90 -11.65
C ASN A 24 7.80 28.73 -10.15
N TRP A 25 8.79 28.86 -9.26
CA TRP A 25 8.56 28.84 -7.82
C TRP A 25 7.73 30.04 -7.33
N ALA A 26 7.83 31.21 -7.97
CA ALA A 26 7.07 32.41 -7.64
C ALA A 26 5.67 32.45 -8.26
N ALA A 27 5.40 31.57 -9.24
CA ALA A 27 4.07 31.43 -9.83
C ALA A 27 3.08 30.73 -8.89
N ASN A 28 3.59 30.00 -7.88
CA ASN A 28 2.76 29.35 -6.87
C ASN A 28 2.69 30.23 -5.62
N PRO A 29 1.51 30.34 -4.97
CA PRO A 29 1.38 31.12 -3.74
C PRO A 29 2.32 30.55 -2.66
N SER A 30 2.89 31.45 -1.86
CA SER A 30 3.76 31.05 -0.77
C SER A 30 3.00 30.18 0.25
N TYR A 31 3.70 29.31 0.97
CA TYR A 31 3.08 28.48 2.01
C TYR A 31 2.35 29.36 3.03
N PHE A 32 2.94 30.51 3.36
CA PHE A 32 2.34 31.53 4.20
C PHE A 32 0.99 32.01 3.66
N GLU A 33 0.92 32.42 2.39
CA GLU A 33 -0.33 32.85 1.75
C GLU A 33 -1.42 31.79 1.73
N ARG A 34 -1.03 30.51 1.60
CA ARG A 34 -1.98 29.41 1.48
C ARG A 34 -2.62 29.03 2.80
N ILE A 35 -1.84 28.98 3.88
CA ILE A 35 -2.30 28.41 5.16
C ILE A 35 -2.23 29.36 6.35
N GLY A 36 -1.74 30.60 6.16
CA GLY A 36 -1.61 31.58 7.22
C GLY A 36 -2.92 31.85 7.95
N TYR A 37 -2.81 32.13 9.24
CA TYR A 37 -3.94 32.53 10.08
C TYR A 37 -4.50 33.86 9.57
N ARG A 38 -5.81 33.88 9.37
CA ARG A 38 -6.56 35.08 9.01
C ARG A 38 -7.29 35.55 10.24
N LYS A 39 -6.97 36.77 10.68
CA LYS A 39 -7.73 37.43 11.73
C LYS A 39 -9.08 37.84 11.17
N ASP A 40 -10.15 37.21 11.66
CA ASP A 40 -11.51 37.61 11.35
C ASP A 40 -11.80 38.93 12.07
N ASN A 41 -11.76 40.04 11.33
CA ASN A 41 -12.23 41.32 11.85
C ASN A 41 -13.76 41.24 12.02
N ASN A 42 -14.21 40.73 13.16
CA ASN A 42 -15.62 40.64 13.58
C ASN A 42 -16.24 42.01 13.88
N ASN A 43 -15.98 43.01 13.03
CA ASN A 43 -16.81 44.19 12.95
C ASN A 43 -17.67 44.04 11.70
N ASN A 44 -18.96 43.75 11.93
CA ASN A 44 -20.06 43.69 10.95
C ASN A 44 -20.19 45.01 10.16
N THR A 45 -19.22 45.31 9.32
CA THR A 45 -19.28 46.37 8.33
C THR A 45 -18.87 45.72 7.02
N SER A 46 -19.88 45.13 6.38
CA SER A 46 -19.88 44.44 5.09
C SER A 46 -19.57 45.39 3.92
N ASN A 47 -18.57 46.26 4.06
CA ASN A 47 -18.08 47.18 3.04
C ASN A 47 -16.68 47.67 3.42
N THR A 48 -15.66 46.82 3.36
CA THR A 48 -14.30 47.31 3.09
C THR A 48 -13.41 46.19 2.62
N THR A 49 -12.81 46.43 1.45
CA THR A 49 -11.60 45.82 0.91
C THR A 49 -10.39 46.04 1.84
N LEU A 50 -10.48 45.62 3.09
CA LEU A 50 -9.38 45.63 4.04
C LEU A 50 -8.74 44.25 4.00
N THR A 51 -7.56 44.18 3.40
CA THR A 51 -6.60 43.08 3.52
C THR A 51 -6.67 42.47 4.92
N SER A 52 -7.31 41.31 5.05
CA SER A 52 -7.18 40.47 6.24
C SER A 52 -5.68 40.28 6.44
N ALA A 53 -5.12 40.92 7.46
CA ALA A 53 -3.70 40.79 7.73
C ALA A 53 -3.43 39.29 7.95
N LEU A 54 -2.61 38.72 7.09
CA LEU A 54 -2.21 37.33 7.19
C LEU A 54 -1.14 37.26 8.27
N PHE A 55 -1.34 36.40 9.25
CA PHE A 55 -0.37 36.13 10.29
C PHE A 55 0.09 34.68 10.20
N PHE A 56 1.22 34.36 10.83
CA PHE A 56 1.73 32.98 10.82
C PHE A 56 0.79 32.06 11.60
N ASN A 57 0.23 32.55 12.70
CA ASN A 57 -0.66 31.82 13.57
C ASN A 57 -1.45 32.76 14.52
N SER A 58 -2.37 32.17 15.27
CA SER A 58 -3.23 32.80 16.27
C SER A 58 -2.53 33.14 17.59
N CYS A 59 -1.33 32.61 17.86
CA CYS A 59 -0.59 32.89 19.10
C CYS A 59 -0.11 34.34 19.26
N GLY A 60 -0.06 35.10 18.18
CA GLY A 60 0.28 36.53 18.21
C GLY A 60 -0.92 37.47 18.32
N ASP A 61 -2.14 36.93 18.47
CA ASP A 61 -3.37 37.71 18.52
C ASP A 61 -3.84 37.92 19.96
N ASP A 62 -3.69 39.14 20.46
CA ASP A 62 -4.03 39.51 21.84
C ASP A 62 -5.56 39.45 22.13
N GLU A 63 -6.40 39.38 21.10
CA GLU A 63 -7.86 39.32 21.24
C GLU A 63 -8.38 37.90 21.54
N LEU A 64 -7.57 36.87 21.28
CA LEU A 64 -7.96 35.49 21.47
C LEU A 64 -7.69 35.00 22.89
N THR A 65 -8.66 34.28 23.45
CA THR A 65 -8.47 33.60 24.74
C THR A 65 -7.57 32.38 24.58
N ALA A 66 -6.82 32.01 25.62
CA ALA A 66 -5.93 30.84 25.60
C ALA A 66 -6.61 29.52 25.18
N GLN A 67 -7.94 29.43 25.29
CA GLN A 67 -8.72 28.24 24.89
C GLN A 67 -9.09 28.22 23.39
N THR A 68 -9.13 29.37 22.73
CA THR A 68 -9.49 29.49 21.29
C THR A 68 -8.26 29.55 20.38
N VAL A 69 -7.09 29.80 20.95
CA VAL A 69 -5.82 29.80 20.22
C VAL A 69 -5.49 28.39 19.70
N CYS A 70 -4.87 28.30 18.52
CA CYS A 70 -4.56 27.05 17.83
C CYS A 70 -5.81 26.15 17.62
N SER A 71 -6.94 26.77 17.28
CA SER A 71 -8.26 26.12 17.17
C SER A 71 -8.69 25.32 18.41
N GLY A 72 -8.09 25.59 19.58
CA GLY A 72 -8.33 24.87 20.83
C GLY A 72 -7.72 23.47 20.93
N ASN A 73 -6.90 23.05 19.96
CA ASN A 73 -6.25 21.72 19.92
C ASN A 73 -4.72 21.81 20.04
N GLY A 74 -4.23 22.77 20.81
CA GLY A 74 -2.80 22.97 20.99
C GLY A 74 -2.48 24.09 21.96
N LYS A 75 -1.19 24.36 22.10
CA LYS A 75 -0.66 25.41 22.96
C LYS A 75 0.40 26.24 22.25
N CYS A 76 0.50 27.50 22.59
CA CYS A 76 1.56 28.37 22.07
C CYS A 76 2.88 28.08 22.76
N VAL A 77 3.90 27.85 21.95
CA VAL A 77 5.27 27.60 22.42
C VAL A 77 6.21 28.48 21.62
N ALA A 78 7.17 29.09 22.31
CA ALA A 78 8.24 29.84 21.66
C ALA A 78 9.02 28.91 20.71
N TRP A 79 9.25 29.38 19.47
CA TRP A 79 10.08 28.66 18.50
C TRP A 79 11.47 28.37 19.05
N ASN A 80 12.06 29.41 19.64
CA ASN A 80 13.33 29.35 20.35
C ASN A 80 13.10 29.90 21.76
N PRO A 81 13.15 29.07 22.82
CA PRO A 81 12.95 29.53 24.19
C PRO A 81 14.06 30.47 24.68
N ASP A 82 15.23 30.46 24.03
CA ASP A 82 16.39 31.26 24.44
C ASP A 82 16.42 32.65 23.78
N ASP A 83 15.48 32.96 22.88
CA ASP A 83 15.41 34.24 22.18
C ASP A 83 14.49 35.24 22.92
N ILE A 84 14.94 36.50 23.00
CA ILE A 84 14.24 37.59 23.71
C ILE A 84 13.04 38.08 22.89
N SER A 85 13.13 37.99 21.56
CA SER A 85 12.03 38.26 20.62
C SER A 85 11.47 36.97 20.02
N ALA A 86 11.20 35.98 20.88
CA ALA A 86 10.74 34.67 20.43
C ALA A 86 9.40 34.77 19.68
N VAL A 87 9.38 34.24 18.46
CA VAL A 87 8.15 34.00 17.71
C VAL A 87 7.46 32.77 18.29
N PHE A 88 6.18 32.88 18.62
CA PHE A 88 5.38 31.78 19.16
C PHE A 88 4.70 31.00 18.03
N PHE A 89 4.79 29.67 18.07
CA PHE A 89 4.06 28.77 17.18
C PHE A 89 3.09 27.87 17.95
N CYS A 90 2.09 27.37 17.25
CA CYS A 90 1.18 26.37 17.78
C CYS A 90 1.89 25.00 17.87
N GLN A 91 2.06 24.49 19.09
CA GLN A 91 2.36 23.09 19.33
C GLN A 91 1.04 22.33 19.46
N CYS A 92 0.65 21.61 18.40
CA CYS A 92 -0.58 20.84 18.38
C CYS A 92 -0.56 19.67 19.34
N ASP A 93 -1.74 19.34 19.86
CA ASP A 93 -1.98 18.13 20.62
C ASP A 93 -1.85 16.88 19.74
N ARG A 94 -1.73 15.72 20.42
CA ARG A 94 -1.69 14.41 19.75
C ARG A 94 -2.92 14.22 18.88
N GLY A 95 -2.71 13.74 17.66
CA GLY A 95 -3.76 13.58 16.65
C GLY A 95 -4.17 14.84 15.89
N PHE A 96 -3.51 16.00 16.07
CA PHE A 96 -3.80 17.24 15.31
C PHE A 96 -2.57 17.82 14.60
N ALA A 97 -2.80 18.44 13.44
CA ALA A 97 -1.82 19.09 12.58
C ALA A 97 -2.36 20.36 11.93
N GLY A 98 -1.46 21.06 11.23
CA GLY A 98 -1.68 22.36 10.62
C GLY A 98 -0.97 23.46 11.41
N VAL A 99 -0.88 24.65 10.84
CA VAL A 99 -0.37 25.83 11.56
C VAL A 99 -1.27 26.24 12.73
N GLU A 100 -2.55 25.89 12.63
CA GLU A 100 -3.61 26.19 13.60
C GLU A 100 -4.20 24.95 14.26
N CYS A 101 -3.58 23.77 14.13
CA CYS A 101 -4.07 22.51 14.71
C CYS A 101 -5.55 22.20 14.38
N ASN A 102 -6.00 22.66 13.22
CA ASN A 102 -7.38 22.55 12.75
C ASN A 102 -7.67 21.19 12.09
N HIS A 103 -6.63 20.46 11.70
CA HIS A 103 -6.76 19.21 10.98
C HIS A 103 -6.47 18.02 11.86
N LYS A 104 -7.41 17.07 11.93
CA LYS A 104 -7.18 15.79 12.59
C LYS A 104 -6.25 14.91 11.74
N ARG A 105 -5.17 14.43 12.33
CA ARG A 105 -4.20 13.54 11.69
C ARG A 105 -4.66 12.09 11.78
N PRO A 106 -4.41 11.28 10.74
CA PRO A 106 -4.52 9.84 10.84
C PRO A 106 -3.38 9.26 11.70
N SER A 107 -3.67 8.13 12.33
CA SER A 107 -2.73 7.37 13.16
C SER A 107 -1.82 6.50 12.29
N GLN A 108 -0.52 6.47 12.58
CA GLN A 108 0.45 5.61 11.87
C GLN A 108 0.23 4.14 12.20
N SER A 109 -0.10 3.82 13.44
CA SER A 109 -0.37 2.44 13.87
C SER A 109 -1.56 1.83 13.12
N ILE A 110 -2.64 2.59 12.95
CA ILE A 110 -3.80 2.18 12.14
C ILE A 110 -3.40 2.03 10.67
N ALA A 111 -2.71 3.02 10.09
CA ALA A 111 -2.24 2.96 8.70
C ALA A 111 -1.35 1.72 8.44
N TRP A 112 -0.46 1.41 9.37
CA TRP A 112 0.42 0.24 9.29
C TRP A 112 -0.35 -1.08 9.41
N LEU A 113 -1.36 -1.18 10.29
CA LEU A 113 -2.22 -2.37 10.39
C LEU A 113 -3.00 -2.59 9.08
N TRP A 114 -3.55 -1.53 8.48
CA TRP A 114 -4.18 -1.62 7.16
C TRP A 114 -3.20 -2.06 6.10
N SER A 115 -1.95 -1.57 6.13
CA SER A 115 -0.90 -1.99 5.19
C SER A 115 -0.54 -3.47 5.36
N LEU A 116 -0.43 -3.95 6.60
CA LEU A 116 -0.07 -5.33 6.91
C LEU A 116 -1.12 -6.34 6.42
N PHE A 117 -2.41 -6.08 6.65
CA PHE A 117 -3.48 -7.03 6.33
C PHE A 117 -4.15 -6.79 4.98
N LEU A 118 -4.26 -5.53 4.55
CA LEU A 118 -5.04 -5.13 3.37
C LEU A 118 -4.25 -4.17 2.46
N GLY A 119 -2.93 -4.06 2.65
CA GLY A 119 -2.08 -3.19 1.85
C GLY A 119 -1.97 -3.64 0.40
N TYR A 120 -2.10 -4.94 0.12
CA TYR A 120 -2.16 -5.44 -1.26
C TYR A 120 -3.44 -4.97 -1.99
N LEU A 121 -4.49 -4.52 -1.30
CA LEU A 121 -5.65 -3.87 -1.91
C LEU A 121 -5.51 -2.33 -1.97
N GLY A 122 -4.46 -1.77 -1.37
CA GLY A 122 -4.26 -0.33 -1.23
C GLY A 122 -5.11 0.33 -0.14
N ALA A 123 -5.61 -0.43 0.85
CA ALA A 123 -6.44 0.11 1.93
C ALA A 123 -5.71 1.14 2.80
N ASP A 124 -4.40 0.97 2.98
CA ASP A 124 -3.51 1.92 3.66
C ASP A 124 -3.47 3.28 2.95
N GLU A 125 -3.33 3.29 1.62
CA GLU A 125 -3.33 4.53 0.82
C GLU A 125 -4.69 5.22 0.85
N ILE A 126 -5.79 4.46 0.84
CA ILE A 126 -7.14 5.02 1.01
C ILE A 126 -7.24 5.73 2.36
N TYR A 127 -6.73 5.11 3.42
CA TYR A 127 -6.71 5.71 4.76
C TYR A 127 -5.87 6.99 4.83
N LEU A 128 -4.75 7.05 4.10
CA LEU A 128 -3.91 8.25 3.98
C LEU A 128 -4.50 9.33 3.03
N GLY A 129 -5.58 9.01 2.33
CA GLY A 129 -6.28 9.89 1.37
C GLY A 129 -5.67 9.90 -0.04
N TRP A 130 -4.78 8.95 -0.36
CA TRP A 130 -4.04 8.84 -1.61
C TRP A 130 -4.77 7.94 -2.61
N TYR A 131 -5.97 8.36 -3.02
CA TYR A 131 -6.88 7.54 -3.85
C TYR A 131 -6.26 7.08 -5.18
N TYR A 132 -5.43 7.90 -5.82
CA TYR A 132 -4.76 7.51 -7.07
C TYR A 132 -3.72 6.41 -6.86
N ALA A 133 -2.95 6.48 -5.77
CA ALA A 133 -1.99 5.44 -5.41
C ALA A 133 -2.72 4.13 -5.04
N ALA A 134 -3.83 4.24 -4.30
CA ALA A 134 -4.69 3.09 -3.99
C ALA A 134 -5.25 2.43 -5.26
N ALA A 135 -5.78 3.21 -6.20
CA ALA A 135 -6.31 2.70 -7.46
C ALA A 135 -5.22 2.01 -8.31
N ALA A 136 -4.02 2.60 -8.36
CA ALA A 136 -2.88 2.00 -9.05
C ALA A 136 -2.48 0.66 -8.41
N LYS A 137 -2.40 0.58 -7.07
CA LYS A 137 -2.15 -0.68 -6.36
C LYS A 137 -3.22 -1.72 -6.64
N LEU A 138 -4.50 -1.36 -6.53
CA LEU A 138 -5.60 -2.28 -6.79
C LEU A 138 -5.54 -2.82 -8.23
N PHE A 139 -5.24 -1.97 -9.20
CA PHE A 139 -5.04 -2.37 -10.60
C PHE A 139 -3.87 -3.35 -10.74
N LEU A 140 -2.71 -3.05 -10.13
CA LEU A 140 -1.56 -3.95 -10.13
C LEU A 140 -1.86 -5.29 -9.46
N THR A 141 -2.68 -5.29 -8.41
CA THR A 141 -3.08 -6.51 -7.71
C THR A 141 -3.99 -7.38 -8.57
N ILE A 142 -4.96 -6.79 -9.26
CA ILE A 142 -5.83 -7.51 -10.20
C ILE A 142 -5.00 -8.06 -11.36
N LEU A 143 -4.12 -7.23 -11.95
CA LEU A 143 -3.27 -7.62 -13.07
C LEU A 143 -2.27 -8.71 -12.68
N GLY A 144 -1.56 -8.54 -11.56
CA GLY A 144 -0.62 -9.52 -11.03
C GLY A 144 -1.30 -10.84 -10.69
N GLY A 145 -2.52 -10.78 -10.14
CA GLY A 145 -3.35 -11.96 -9.87
C GLY A 145 -3.77 -12.68 -11.14
N ALA A 146 -4.21 -11.93 -12.16
CA ALA A 146 -4.54 -12.50 -13.47
C ALA A 146 -3.31 -13.14 -14.14
N ILE A 147 -2.14 -12.51 -14.07
CA ILE A 147 -0.90 -13.07 -14.60
C ILE A 147 -0.51 -14.35 -13.87
N ALA A 148 -0.60 -14.36 -12.54
CA ALA A 148 -0.27 -15.52 -11.72
C ALA A 148 -1.21 -16.70 -12.00
N LEU A 149 -2.50 -16.44 -12.20
CA LEU A 149 -3.51 -17.48 -12.46
C LEU A 149 -3.49 -18.01 -13.90
N VAL A 150 -3.30 -17.15 -14.91
CA VAL A 150 -3.39 -17.55 -16.32
C VAL A 150 -2.07 -18.14 -16.83
N PHE A 151 -0.94 -17.57 -16.43
CA PHE A 151 0.38 -17.94 -16.96
C PHE A 151 1.19 -18.80 -16.00
N GLU A 152 0.63 -19.17 -14.83
CA GLU A 152 1.32 -19.88 -13.74
C GLU A 152 2.68 -19.24 -13.39
N SER A 153 2.77 -17.92 -13.59
CA SER A 153 4.03 -17.20 -13.59
C SER A 153 4.31 -16.59 -12.21
N PRO A 154 5.48 -16.85 -11.60
CA PRO A 154 5.84 -16.26 -10.31
C PRO A 154 5.99 -14.73 -10.41
N PHE A 155 6.19 -14.19 -11.61
CA PHE A 155 6.27 -12.75 -11.85
C PHE A 155 4.96 -12.04 -11.47
N GLY A 156 3.80 -12.70 -11.62
CA GLY A 156 2.52 -12.12 -11.20
C GLY A 156 2.47 -11.85 -9.69
N LEU A 157 3.02 -12.76 -8.87
CA LEU A 157 3.09 -12.57 -7.42
C LEU A 157 4.07 -11.45 -7.03
N LEU A 158 5.20 -11.30 -7.74
CA LEU A 158 6.15 -10.21 -7.47
C LEU A 158 5.53 -8.83 -7.70
N VAL A 159 4.66 -8.70 -8.72
CA VAL A 159 3.94 -7.44 -9.00
C VAL A 159 3.02 -7.05 -7.84
N ILE A 160 2.48 -8.03 -7.09
CA ILE A 160 1.62 -7.80 -5.92
C ILE A 160 2.46 -7.54 -4.65
N VAL A 161 3.44 -8.41 -4.40
CA VAL A 161 4.20 -8.44 -3.14
C VAL A 161 5.16 -7.27 -3.02
N CYS A 162 5.82 -6.84 -4.11
CA CYS A 162 6.81 -5.77 -4.04
C CYS A 162 6.22 -4.43 -3.58
N PRO A 163 5.13 -3.89 -4.18
CA PRO A 163 4.50 -2.67 -3.69
C PRO A 163 4.05 -2.83 -2.23
N TRP A 164 3.35 -3.93 -1.91
CA TRP A 164 2.86 -4.20 -0.56
C TRP A 164 3.96 -4.15 0.51
N VAL A 165 5.09 -4.84 0.29
CA VAL A 165 6.21 -4.84 1.25
C VAL A 165 6.85 -3.45 1.36
N ILE A 166 6.98 -2.72 0.24
CA ILE A 166 7.49 -1.34 0.25
C ILE A 166 6.64 -0.47 1.18
N ASP A 167 5.31 -0.60 1.14
CA ASP A 167 4.43 0.22 1.97
C ASP A 167 4.46 -0.18 3.44
N VAL A 168 4.51 -1.48 3.75
CA VAL A 168 4.66 -1.98 5.13
C VAL A 168 5.93 -1.40 5.76
N VAL A 169 7.05 -1.40 5.03
CA VAL A 169 8.33 -0.85 5.51
C VAL A 169 8.30 0.68 5.55
N ARG A 170 7.75 1.33 4.53
CA ARG A 170 7.68 2.79 4.44
C ARG A 170 6.82 3.39 5.55
N ILE A 171 5.64 2.85 5.81
CA ILE A 171 4.72 3.32 6.86
C ILE A 171 5.27 2.94 8.24
N GLY A 172 5.84 1.74 8.38
CA GLY A 172 6.33 1.27 9.67
C GLY A 172 7.65 1.88 10.13
N SER A 173 8.52 2.30 9.20
CA SER A 173 9.82 2.90 9.53
C SER A 173 9.74 4.34 10.05
N GLY A 174 8.65 5.06 9.73
CA GLY A 174 8.44 6.41 10.22
C GLY A 174 7.14 7.06 9.72
N PRO A 175 6.79 8.22 10.28
CA PRO A 175 5.53 8.88 9.97
C PRO A 175 5.54 9.41 8.52
N VAL A 176 4.73 8.79 7.67
CA VAL A 176 4.53 9.14 6.26
C VAL A 176 3.66 10.37 6.08
N PHE A 177 3.75 11.01 4.92
CA PHE A 177 2.87 12.12 4.55
C PHE A 177 1.46 11.61 4.23
N CYS A 178 0.45 12.35 4.66
CA CYS A 178 -0.94 12.14 4.28
C CYS A 178 -1.41 13.28 3.37
N LYS A 179 -2.58 13.13 2.73
CA LYS A 179 -3.13 14.17 1.84
C LYS A 179 -3.42 15.48 2.57
N VAL A 180 -3.75 15.40 3.86
CA VAL A 180 -4.00 16.56 4.71
C VAL A 180 -2.66 17.10 5.16
N ASP A 181 -2.16 18.12 4.47
CA ASP A 181 -0.88 18.83 4.63
C ASP A 181 -0.14 18.51 5.95
N GLY A 182 0.66 17.43 5.94
CA GLY A 182 1.38 16.96 7.12
C GLY A 182 1.74 15.48 7.10
N ARG A 183 2.53 15.07 8.10
CA ARG A 183 2.83 13.67 8.37
C ARG A 183 1.72 13.04 9.22
N VAL A 184 1.59 11.72 9.23
CA VAL A 184 0.75 11.00 10.21
C VAL A 184 1.27 11.21 11.64
N GLU A 185 0.47 10.83 12.63
CA GLU A 185 0.90 10.82 14.02
C GLU A 185 1.98 9.76 14.26
N ASP A 186 3.05 10.10 14.99
CA ASP A 186 4.13 9.16 15.34
C ASP A 186 3.75 8.31 16.56
N ASP A 187 2.68 7.53 16.42
CA ASP A 187 2.10 6.69 17.48
C ASP A 187 2.58 5.23 17.44
N LEU A 188 3.47 4.88 16.49
CA LEU A 188 4.00 3.53 16.33
C LEU A 188 5.45 3.42 16.85
N PRO A 189 5.68 2.80 18.02
CA PRO A 189 7.03 2.57 18.51
C PRO A 189 7.82 1.65 17.56
N ARG A 190 9.06 2.05 17.23
CA ARG A 190 9.92 1.31 16.30
C ARG A 190 10.14 -0.16 16.67
N TRP A 191 10.24 -0.46 17.96
CA TRP A 191 10.41 -1.83 18.46
C TRP A 191 9.17 -2.69 18.19
N ALA A 192 7.98 -2.12 18.34
CA ALA A 192 6.72 -2.82 18.13
C ALA A 192 6.54 -3.13 16.65
N PHE A 193 6.82 -2.16 15.78
CA PHE A 193 6.88 -2.37 14.33
C PHE A 193 7.81 -3.54 13.97
N ALA A 194 9.05 -3.54 14.45
CA ALA A 194 10.04 -4.56 14.11
C ALA A 194 9.59 -5.97 14.55
N ILE A 195 9.18 -6.13 15.81
CA ILE A 195 8.75 -7.45 16.32
C ILE A 195 7.49 -7.92 15.61
N CYS A 196 6.47 -7.07 15.50
CA CYS A 196 5.20 -7.49 14.92
C CYS A 196 5.30 -7.79 13.42
N THR A 197 6.11 -7.05 12.66
CA THR A 197 6.36 -7.36 11.24
C THR A 197 7.09 -8.69 11.07
N ILE A 198 8.17 -8.94 11.83
CA ILE A 198 8.90 -10.21 11.77
C ILE A 198 7.96 -11.38 12.08
N VAL A 199 7.16 -11.27 13.15
CA VAL A 199 6.19 -12.30 13.53
C VAL A 199 5.12 -12.48 12.45
N ALA A 200 4.59 -11.41 11.86
CA ALA A 200 3.62 -11.48 10.79
C ALA A 200 4.17 -12.21 9.54
N PHE A 201 5.37 -11.84 9.06
CA PHE A 201 6.00 -12.51 7.92
C PHE A 201 6.34 -13.97 8.23
N ALA A 202 6.75 -14.29 9.46
CA ALA A 202 6.95 -15.67 9.89
C ALA A 202 5.65 -16.48 9.87
N MET A 203 4.54 -15.91 10.32
CA MET A 203 3.21 -16.56 10.25
C MET A 203 2.75 -16.77 8.81
N ILE A 204 2.95 -15.80 7.92
CA ILE A 204 2.62 -15.93 6.49
C ILE A 204 3.44 -17.04 5.84
N GLY A 205 4.75 -17.06 6.10
CA GLY A 205 5.64 -18.11 5.61
C GLY A 205 5.25 -19.50 6.12
N PHE A 206 4.93 -19.61 7.42
CA PHE A 206 4.48 -20.86 8.03
C PHE A 206 3.14 -21.34 7.45
N ALA A 207 2.18 -20.43 7.26
CA ALA A 207 0.89 -20.75 6.63
C ALA A 207 1.10 -21.24 5.20
N TRP A 208 1.94 -20.58 4.41
CA TRP A 208 2.25 -20.98 3.04
C TRP A 208 2.85 -22.38 2.96
N VAL A 209 3.85 -22.68 3.80
CA VAL A 209 4.46 -24.01 3.88
C VAL A 209 3.42 -25.06 4.27
N THR A 210 2.60 -24.79 5.28
CA THR A 210 1.56 -25.72 5.75
C THR A 210 0.53 -26.02 4.66
N ILE A 211 0.07 -24.99 3.95
CA ILE A 211 -0.89 -25.13 2.84
C ILE A 211 -0.27 -25.94 1.69
N SER A 212 0.97 -25.61 1.29
CA SER A 212 1.64 -26.34 0.21
C SER A 212 1.88 -27.81 0.54
N LEU A 213 2.25 -28.11 1.79
CA LEU A 213 2.43 -29.48 2.27
C LEU A 213 1.10 -30.24 2.27
N TYR A 214 0.04 -29.62 2.78
CA TYR A 214 -1.30 -30.19 2.79
C TYR A 214 -1.76 -30.56 1.37
N TYR A 215 -1.68 -29.62 0.42
CA TYR A 215 -2.06 -29.88 -0.98
C TYR A 215 -1.19 -30.97 -1.63
N ARG A 216 0.11 -31.01 -1.33
CA ARG A 216 1.00 -32.05 -1.87
C ARG A 216 0.64 -33.44 -1.36
N VAL A 217 0.34 -33.57 -0.07
CA VAL A 217 -0.05 -34.85 0.54
C VAL A 217 -1.40 -35.32 0.00
N THR A 218 -2.40 -34.43 -0.06
CA THR A 218 -3.73 -34.79 -0.59
C THR A 218 -3.67 -35.15 -2.07
N TRP A 219 -2.91 -34.40 -2.88
CA TRP A 219 -2.72 -34.71 -4.29
C TRP A 219 -2.05 -36.08 -4.50
N ARG A 220 -1.04 -36.41 -3.70
CA ARG A 220 -0.39 -37.72 -3.75
C ARG A 220 -1.36 -38.85 -3.41
N ARG A 221 -2.15 -38.72 -2.34
CA ARG A 221 -3.18 -39.71 -1.97
C ARG A 221 -4.19 -39.93 -3.10
N HIS A 222 -4.71 -38.85 -3.68
CA HIS A 222 -5.63 -38.93 -4.82
C HIS A 222 -4.98 -39.52 -6.09
N SER A 223 -3.66 -39.43 -6.24
CA SER A 223 -2.96 -40.09 -7.36
C SER A 223 -2.80 -41.60 -7.13
N GLU A 224 -2.52 -42.01 -5.88
CA GLU A 224 -2.42 -43.42 -5.47
C GLU A 224 -3.79 -44.12 -5.55
N ASP A 225 -4.86 -43.47 -5.09
CA ASP A 225 -6.23 -43.99 -5.21
C ASP A 225 -6.66 -44.17 -6.67
N ARG A 226 -6.31 -43.22 -7.55
CA ARG A 226 -6.57 -43.32 -8.99
C ARG A 226 -5.81 -44.48 -9.63
N ALA A 227 -4.55 -44.70 -9.23
CA ALA A 227 -3.76 -45.83 -9.71
C ALA A 227 -4.31 -47.18 -9.23
N ASN A 228 -4.74 -47.28 -7.97
CA ASN A 228 -5.33 -48.50 -7.40
C ASN A 228 -6.68 -48.84 -8.03
N CYS A 229 -7.53 -47.86 -8.31
CA CYS A 229 -8.78 -48.08 -9.05
C CYS A 229 -8.53 -48.57 -10.48
N SER A 230 -7.55 -47.99 -11.19
CA SER A 230 -7.15 -48.44 -12.53
C SER A 230 -6.63 -49.89 -12.51
N ASN A 231 -5.78 -50.23 -11.55
CA ASN A 231 -5.26 -51.60 -11.42
C ASN A 231 -6.36 -52.60 -11.04
N SER A 232 -7.33 -52.19 -10.22
CA SER A 232 -8.46 -53.04 -9.82
C SER A 232 -9.42 -53.32 -10.99
N THR A 233 -9.68 -52.34 -11.85
CA THR A 233 -10.51 -52.54 -13.05
C THR A 233 -9.80 -53.39 -14.11
N VAL A 234 -8.49 -53.20 -14.32
CA VAL A 234 -7.69 -54.06 -15.21
C VAL A 234 -7.62 -55.50 -14.67
N GLY A 235 -7.44 -55.67 -13.36
CA GLY A 235 -7.48 -56.97 -12.70
C GLY A 235 -8.83 -57.68 -12.85
N ALA A 236 -9.94 -56.96 -12.64
CA ALA A 236 -11.29 -57.49 -12.83
C ALA A 236 -11.57 -57.88 -14.30
N TYR A 237 -11.11 -57.09 -15.28
CA TYR A 237 -11.22 -57.41 -16.70
C TYR A 237 -10.47 -58.69 -17.07
N HIS A 238 -9.26 -58.88 -16.53
CA HIS A 238 -8.47 -60.09 -16.77
C HIS A 238 -9.10 -61.35 -16.19
N ILE A 239 -9.67 -61.26 -14.98
CA ILE A 239 -10.35 -62.39 -14.33
C ILE A 239 -11.63 -62.76 -15.10
N HIS A 240 -12.44 -61.78 -15.48
CA HIS A 240 -13.66 -62.02 -16.24
C HIS A 240 -13.38 -62.62 -17.63
N ARG A 241 -12.30 -62.20 -18.30
CA ARG A 241 -11.89 -62.80 -19.58
C ARG A 241 -11.48 -64.26 -19.41
N LYS A 242 -10.76 -64.60 -18.35
CA LYS A 242 -10.31 -65.98 -18.08
C LYS A 242 -11.49 -66.92 -17.84
N ILE A 243 -12.44 -66.52 -16.98
CA ILE A 243 -13.66 -67.29 -16.70
C ILE A 243 -14.47 -67.53 -17.99
N ASN A 244 -14.58 -66.53 -18.87
CA ASN A 244 -15.35 -66.66 -20.11
C ASN A 244 -14.67 -67.60 -21.13
N TRP A 245 -13.33 -67.71 -21.12
CA TRP A 245 -12.60 -68.70 -21.90
C TRP A 245 -12.78 -70.11 -21.35
N ASP A 246 -12.72 -70.28 -20.03
CA ASP A 246 -12.89 -71.58 -19.37
C ASP A 246 -14.32 -72.13 -19.61
N ILE A 247 -15.35 -71.27 -19.56
CA ILE A 247 -16.75 -71.64 -19.89
C ILE A 247 -16.92 -71.97 -21.39
N ALA A 248 -16.17 -71.31 -22.27
CA ALA A 248 -16.22 -71.64 -23.69
C ALA A 248 -15.69 -73.06 -23.93
N GLU A 249 -14.52 -73.43 -23.39
CA GLU A 249 -13.94 -74.77 -23.55
C GLU A 249 -14.88 -75.90 -23.08
N GLU A 250 -15.61 -75.69 -21.98
CA GLU A 250 -16.57 -76.68 -21.46
C GLU A 250 -17.78 -76.90 -22.40
N ASN A 251 -18.18 -75.87 -23.14
CA ASN A 251 -19.28 -75.95 -24.12
C ASN A 251 -18.88 -76.57 -25.47
N TRP A 252 -17.61 -76.45 -25.88
CA TRP A 252 -17.09 -77.13 -27.07
C TRP A 252 -16.87 -78.64 -26.85
N GLY A 253 -16.64 -79.07 -25.61
CA GLY A 253 -16.52 -80.49 -25.25
C GLY A 253 -17.85 -81.28 -25.25
N THR A 254 -18.98 -80.60 -25.04
CA THR A 254 -20.30 -81.24 -24.90
C THR A 254 -21.13 -81.27 -26.19
N THR A 255 -20.77 -80.49 -27.21
CA THR A 255 -21.44 -80.49 -28.52
C THR A 255 -20.89 -81.53 -29.51
N SER A 256 -19.75 -82.16 -29.24
CA SER A 256 -19.17 -83.23 -30.09
C SER A 256 -19.70 -84.63 -29.78
N LEU A 257 -20.41 -84.83 -28.65
CA LEU A 257 -20.96 -86.13 -28.23
C LEU A 257 -22.46 -86.31 -28.53
N ARG A 258 -23.12 -85.34 -29.18
CA ARG A 258 -24.55 -85.41 -29.53
C ARG A 258 -24.81 -85.51 -31.04
N ARG A 259 -23.86 -86.11 -31.76
CA ARG A 259 -23.97 -86.44 -33.19
C ARG A 259 -23.41 -87.85 -33.43
N TRP A 260 -24.06 -88.82 -32.81
CA TRP A 260 -24.05 -90.24 -33.16
C TRP A 260 -25.46 -90.77 -32.98
#